data_AF-A0A6G1R437-F1
#
_entry.id   AF-A0A6G1R437-F1
#
_cell.length_a   1.000
_cell.length_b   1.000
_cell.length_c   1.000
_cell.angle_alpha   90.00
_cell.angle_beta   90.00
_cell.angle_gamma   90.00
#
_symmetry.space_group_name_H-M   'P 1'
#
loop_
_entity.id
_entity.type
_entity.pdbx_description
1 polymer ?
#
loop_
_entity_poly.entity_id
_entity_poly.type
_entity_poly.pdbx_seq_one_letter_code
_entity_poly.pdbx_strand_id
1 'polypeptide(L)'
;SGRREVEAMELRLKAGVLVLVVLVMLLGLGAANEAQAPKVEVYSRKHVREGEQNTLNCFVSGFHPPKIDIVLLKNGQPMSNVEYADMSFNNKWQFERLVYAPFTPSKGDDYVCRVTHAAFKEPQSFRWDPDF
;
A
#
# COMPACT_ATOMS: atom_id res chain seq x y z
N SER A 1 55.37 -1.97 31.04
CA SER A 1 54.30 -2.95 31.31
C SER A 1 52.93 -2.42 30.91
N GLY A 2 52.45 -1.30 31.48
CA GLY A 2 51.06 -0.85 31.31
C GLY A 2 50.61 -0.43 29.91
N ARG A 3 51.48 0.08 29.02
CA ARG A 3 51.05 0.51 27.66
C ARG A 3 50.49 -0.64 26.81
N ARG A 4 51.11 -1.83 26.89
CA ARG A 4 50.66 -3.04 26.19
C ARG A 4 49.33 -3.59 26.75
N GLU A 5 49.10 -3.42 28.05
CA GLU A 5 47.86 -3.82 28.69
C GLU A 5 46.70 -2.90 28.29
N VAL A 6 46.96 -1.59 28.17
CA VAL A 6 45.98 -0.60 27.70
C VAL A 6 45.60 -0.86 26.23
N GLU A 7 46.58 -1.11 25.35
CA GLU A 7 46.31 -1.46 23.94
C GLU A 7 45.51 -2.77 23.80
N ALA A 8 45.83 -3.79 24.59
CA ALA A 8 45.07 -5.04 24.61
C ALA A 8 43.64 -4.84 25.13
N MET A 9 43.45 -3.97 26.13
CA MET A 9 42.14 -3.60 26.66
C MET A 9 41.30 -2.85 25.62
N GLU A 10 41.89 -1.89 24.91
CA GLU A 10 41.21 -1.19 23.81
C GLU A 10 40.81 -2.13 22.68
N LEU A 11 41.70 -3.06 22.31
CA LEU A 11 41.42 -4.02 21.23
C LEU A 11 40.26 -4.95 21.59
N ARG A 12 40.22 -5.42 22.85
CA ARG A 12 39.11 -6.21 23.39
C ARG A 12 37.80 -5.42 23.42
N LEU A 13 37.86 -4.15 23.80
CA LEU A 13 36.68 -3.27 23.80
C LEU A 13 36.16 -3.03 22.38
N LYS A 14 37.03 -2.70 21.42
CA LYS A 14 36.68 -2.51 20.00
C LYS A 14 36.10 -3.78 19.38
N ALA A 15 36.68 -4.94 19.67
CA ALA A 15 36.16 -6.23 19.21
C ALA A 15 34.78 -6.53 19.83
N GLY A 16 34.60 -6.25 21.13
CA GLY A 16 33.31 -6.39 21.80
C GLY A 16 32.23 -5.49 21.21
N VAL A 17 32.56 -4.23 20.91
CA VAL A 17 31.65 -3.29 20.23
C VAL A 17 31.31 -3.77 18.82
N LEU A 18 32.29 -4.24 18.05
CA LEU A 18 32.04 -4.77 16.70
C LEU A 18 31.12 -6.00 16.72
N VAL A 19 31.36 -6.94 17.63
CA VAL A 19 30.51 -8.13 17.82
C VAL A 19 29.10 -7.72 18.21
N LEU A 20 28.95 -6.74 19.10
CA LEU A 20 27.64 -6.21 19.50
C LEU A 20 26.90 -5.55 18.33
N VAL A 21 27.59 -4.74 17.52
CA VAL A 21 27.00 -4.11 16.32
C VAL A 21 26.55 -5.19 15.33
N VAL A 22 27.39 -6.19 15.05
CA VAL A 22 27.02 -7.30 14.15
C VAL A 22 25.82 -8.07 14.71
N LEU A 23 25.78 -8.36 16.02
CA LEU A 23 24.62 -8.98 16.67
C LEU A 23 23.36 -8.12 16.52
N VAL A 24 23.44 -6.81 16.75
CA VAL A 24 22.30 -5.89 16.58
C VAL A 24 21.82 -5.86 15.12
N MET A 25 22.74 -5.87 14.15
CA MET A 25 22.38 -5.93 12.72
C MET A 25 21.73 -7.27 12.35
N LEU A 26 22.25 -8.39 12.87
CA LEU A 26 21.69 -9.73 12.70
C LEU A 26 20.30 -9.86 13.36
N LEU A 27 20.10 -9.24 14.51
CA LEU A 27 18.79 -9.18 15.19
C LEU A 27 17.82 -8.22 14.48
N GLY A 28 18.33 -7.12 13.92
CA GLY A 28 17.55 -6.10 13.19
C GLY A 28 17.13 -6.51 11.76
N LEU A 29 17.78 -7.52 11.17
CA LEU A 29 17.37 -8.16 9.92
C LEU A 29 15.98 -8.85 9.99
N GLY A 30 15.39 -8.95 11.19
CA GLY A 30 14.10 -9.60 11.45
C GLY A 30 12.87 -8.69 11.49
N ALA A 31 12.98 -7.39 11.18
CA ALA A 31 11.84 -6.46 11.18
C ALA A 31 11.74 -5.65 9.87
N ALA A 32 11.83 -6.31 8.72
CA ALA A 32 11.18 -5.76 7.54
C ALA A 32 9.67 -5.77 7.86
N ASN A 33 9.04 -4.60 8.02
CA ASN A 33 7.60 -4.54 8.24
C ASN A 33 6.93 -5.22 7.04
N GLU A 34 6.43 -6.44 7.23
CA GLU A 34 5.98 -7.31 6.14
C GLU A 34 4.90 -6.56 5.35
N ALA A 35 5.02 -6.57 4.02
CA ALA A 35 4.08 -5.84 3.18
C ALA A 35 2.70 -6.48 3.32
N GLN A 36 1.72 -5.68 3.74
CA GLN A 36 0.34 -6.12 3.90
C GLN A 36 -0.44 -5.75 2.65
N ALA A 37 -1.03 -6.77 2.02
CA ALA A 37 -1.74 -6.61 0.77
C ALA A 37 -3.02 -5.76 0.95
N PRO A 38 -3.26 -4.79 0.05
CA PRO A 38 -4.50 -4.03 0.06
C PRO A 38 -5.73 -4.90 -0.17
N LYS A 39 -6.78 -4.65 0.62
CA LYS A 39 -8.16 -5.05 0.32
C LYS A 39 -8.79 -3.95 -0.54
N VAL A 40 -9.44 -4.32 -1.64
CA VAL A 40 -10.01 -3.38 -2.60
C VAL A 40 -11.49 -3.66 -2.79
N GLU A 41 -12.30 -2.61 -2.68
CA GLU A 41 -13.74 -2.65 -2.89
C GLU A 41 -14.10 -1.59 -3.93
N VAL A 42 -14.71 -2.03 -5.03
CA VAL A 42 -15.13 -1.16 -6.14
C VAL A 42 -16.65 -1.16 -6.20
N TYR A 43 -17.27 0.00 -6.04
CA TYR A 43 -18.72 0.12 -5.91
C TYR A 43 -19.24 1.49 -6.37
N SER A 44 -20.52 1.55 -6.72
CA SER A 44 -21.19 2.83 -7.02
C SER A 44 -21.67 3.49 -5.73
N ARG A 45 -21.55 4.81 -5.65
CA ARG A 45 -21.96 5.58 -4.46
C ARG A 45 -23.46 5.54 -4.21
N LYS A 46 -24.25 5.48 -5.28
CA LYS A 46 -25.71 5.34 -5.24
C LYS A 46 -26.10 4.04 -5.93
N HIS A 47 -27.35 3.60 -5.71
CA HIS A 47 -27.94 2.49 -6.46
C HIS A 47 -27.78 2.73 -7.97
N VAL A 48 -27.39 1.68 -8.69
CA VAL A 48 -27.01 1.80 -10.10
C VAL A 48 -28.27 1.88 -10.96
N ARG A 49 -28.29 2.84 -11.89
CA ARG A 49 -29.27 2.92 -12.96
C ARG A 49 -28.55 3.30 -14.24
N GLU A 50 -28.83 2.57 -15.30
CA GLU A 50 -28.22 2.82 -16.60
C GLU A 50 -28.57 4.22 -17.09
N GLY A 51 -27.56 4.97 -17.54
CA GLY A 51 -27.74 6.34 -18.04
C GLY A 51 -27.86 7.43 -16.97
N GLU A 52 -28.00 7.08 -15.69
CA GLU A 52 -28.04 8.06 -14.60
C GLU A 52 -26.65 8.38 -14.06
N GLN A 53 -26.37 9.66 -13.76
CA GLN A 53 -25.10 10.06 -13.16
C GLN A 53 -24.89 9.43 -11.79
N ASN A 54 -23.67 8.94 -11.56
CA ASN A 54 -23.26 8.33 -10.31
C ASN A 54 -21.76 8.62 -10.05
N THR A 55 -21.22 8.05 -8.97
CA THR A 55 -19.81 8.12 -8.64
C THR A 55 -19.28 6.72 -8.42
N LEU A 56 -18.21 6.37 -9.13
CA LEU A 56 -17.50 5.11 -8.94
C LEU A 56 -16.49 5.32 -7.82
N ASN A 57 -16.57 4.51 -6.77
CA ASN A 57 -15.64 4.50 -5.66
C ASN A 57 -14.72 3.27 -5.77
N CYS A 58 -13.44 3.47 -5.50
CA CYS A 58 -12.48 2.42 -5.18
C CYS A 58 -11.93 2.68 -3.77
N PHE A 59 -12.39 1.89 -2.81
CA PHE A 59 -11.88 1.95 -1.45
C PHE A 59 -10.79 0.90 -1.26
N VAL A 60 -9.58 1.36 -0.94
CA VAL A 60 -8.39 0.52 -0.76
C VAL A 60 -7.99 0.60 0.71
N SER A 61 -7.91 -0.53 1.41
CA SER A 61 -7.72 -0.56 2.87
C SER A 61 -6.79 -1.69 3.33
N GLY A 62 -6.31 -1.60 4.57
CA GLY A 62 -5.57 -2.68 5.23
C GLY A 62 -4.14 -2.89 4.72
N PHE A 63 -3.56 -1.91 4.01
CA PHE A 63 -2.25 -2.07 3.37
C PHE A 63 -1.11 -1.42 4.14
N HIS A 64 0.10 -1.94 3.97
CA HIS A 64 1.35 -1.38 4.47
C HIS A 64 2.50 -1.83 3.55
N PRO A 65 3.47 -0.99 3.16
CA PRO A 65 3.68 0.42 3.49
C PRO A 65 2.68 1.36 2.77
N PRO A 66 2.68 2.69 3.06
CA PRO A 66 1.71 3.63 2.48
C PRO A 66 1.94 3.92 0.99
N LYS A 67 3.12 3.61 0.45
CA LYS A 67 3.41 3.80 -0.98
C LYS A 67 2.52 2.88 -1.81
N ILE A 68 1.60 3.47 -2.57
CA ILE A 68 0.62 2.77 -3.39
C ILE A 68 0.23 3.64 -4.60
N ASP A 69 0.05 2.99 -5.76
CA ASP A 69 -0.54 3.64 -6.94
C ASP A 69 -1.91 3.03 -7.21
N ILE A 70 -2.93 3.87 -7.36
CA ILE A 70 -4.33 3.46 -7.56
C ILE A 70 -4.84 4.18 -8.81
N VAL A 71 -5.38 3.46 -9.78
CA VAL A 71 -5.90 4.02 -11.03
C VAL A 71 -7.30 3.51 -11.31
N LEU A 72 -8.26 4.42 -11.51
CA LEU A 72 -9.58 4.08 -12.03
C LEU A 72 -9.55 4.05 -13.55
N LEU A 73 -10.06 2.96 -14.12
CA LEU A 73 -10.10 2.70 -15.55
C LEU A 73 -11.55 2.54 -16.01
N LYS A 74 -11.86 3.09 -17.18
CA LYS A 74 -13.05 2.78 -17.98
C LYS A 74 -12.59 2.20 -19.30
N ASN A 75 -13.02 0.98 -19.63
CA ASN A 75 -12.66 0.28 -20.88
C ASN A 75 -11.14 0.26 -21.13
N GLY A 76 -10.37 0.01 -20.08
CA GLY A 76 -8.90 -0.02 -20.12
C GLY A 76 -8.20 1.35 -20.15
N GLN A 77 -8.94 2.46 -20.22
CA GLN A 77 -8.39 3.82 -20.24
C GLN A 77 -8.55 4.53 -18.89
N PRO A 78 -7.56 5.33 -18.43
CA PRO A 78 -7.71 6.14 -17.22
C PRO A 78 -8.93 7.06 -17.28
N MET A 79 -9.71 7.07 -16.19
CA MET A 79 -10.83 8.00 -16.04
C MET A 79 -10.35 9.43 -15.81
N SER A 80 -11.12 10.40 -16.31
CA SER A 80 -10.93 11.83 -16.00
C SER A 80 -11.62 12.21 -14.69
N ASN A 81 -11.22 13.33 -14.08
CA ASN A 81 -11.84 13.88 -12.86
C ASN A 81 -11.81 12.89 -11.68
N VAL A 82 -10.71 12.11 -11.59
CA VAL A 82 -10.46 11.23 -10.45
C VAL A 82 -9.96 12.06 -9.29
N GLU A 83 -10.61 11.91 -8.15
CA GLU A 83 -10.23 12.51 -6.87
C GLU A 83 -9.70 11.44 -5.92
N TYR A 84 -8.71 11.83 -5.12
CA TYR A 84 -8.10 10.98 -4.11
C TYR A 84 -8.35 11.62 -2.76
N ALA A 85 -9.05 10.93 -1.88
CA ALA A 85 -9.15 11.34 -0.49
C ALA A 85 -7.78 11.32 0.18
N ASP A 86 -7.68 12.06 1.27
CA ASP A 86 -6.54 12.00 2.18
C ASP A 86 -6.34 10.56 2.66
N MET A 87 -5.07 10.19 2.83
CA MET A 87 -4.72 8.87 3.34
C MET A 87 -4.96 8.83 4.85
N SER A 88 -5.70 7.83 5.31
CA SER A 88 -5.92 7.55 6.74
C SER A 88 -5.35 6.17 7.10
N PHE A 89 -5.50 5.78 8.36
CA PHE A 89 -5.08 4.46 8.84
C PHE A 89 -5.99 3.97 9.97
N ASN A 90 -6.12 2.65 10.08
CA ASN A 90 -6.92 2.00 11.12
C ASN A 90 -6.14 1.85 12.44
N ASN A 91 -6.79 1.30 13.47
CA ASN A 91 -6.19 1.06 14.79
C ASN A 91 -5.00 0.06 14.78
N LYS A 92 -4.82 -0.69 13.68
CA LYS A 92 -3.67 -1.58 13.46
C LYS A 92 -2.56 -0.90 12.65
N TRP A 93 -2.63 0.42 12.45
CA TRP A 93 -1.69 1.22 11.67
C TRP A 93 -1.57 0.76 10.21
N GLN A 94 -2.65 0.21 9.66
CA GLN A 94 -2.75 -0.14 8.25
C GLN A 94 -3.42 1.02 7.51
N PHE A 95 -2.87 1.37 6.35
CA PHE A 95 -3.33 2.51 5.57
C PHE A 95 -4.61 2.18 4.80
N GLU A 96 -5.37 3.24 4.53
CA GLU A 96 -6.55 3.20 3.68
C GLU A 96 -6.67 4.50 2.87
N ARG A 97 -7.29 4.40 1.69
CA ARG A 97 -7.51 5.52 0.78
C ARG A 97 -8.74 5.28 -0.08
N LEU A 98 -9.59 6.29 -0.19
CA LEU A 98 -10.70 6.31 -1.14
C LEU A 98 -10.28 7.06 -2.41
N VAL A 99 -10.50 6.45 -3.57
CA VAL A 99 -10.33 7.06 -4.89
C VAL A 99 -11.67 7.02 -5.61
N TYR A 100 -12.10 8.12 -6.19
CA TYR A 100 -13.43 8.18 -6.81
C TYR A 100 -13.49 9.08 -8.03
N ALA A 101 -14.44 8.81 -8.92
CA ALA A 101 -14.67 9.62 -10.11
C ALA A 101 -16.17 9.64 -10.48
N PRO A 102 -16.69 10.76 -10.98
CA PRO A 102 -18.02 10.79 -11.56
C PRO A 102 -18.07 9.89 -12.80
N PHE A 103 -19.17 9.17 -12.98
CA PHE A 103 -19.41 8.35 -14.15
C PHE A 103 -20.90 8.19 -14.44
N THR A 104 -21.23 7.76 -15.65
CA THR A 104 -22.57 7.36 -16.03
C THR A 104 -22.52 5.88 -16.42
N PRO A 105 -23.12 4.96 -15.64
CA PRO A 105 -23.13 3.54 -15.96
C PRO A 105 -23.80 3.29 -17.30
N SER A 106 -23.20 2.42 -18.10
CA SER A 106 -23.78 1.92 -19.34
C SER A 106 -23.50 0.42 -19.43
N LYS A 107 -24.49 -0.37 -19.86
CA LYS A 107 -24.27 -1.80 -20.07
C LYS A 107 -23.20 -2.00 -21.14
N GLY A 108 -22.21 -2.83 -20.82
CA GLY A 108 -21.08 -3.12 -21.71
C GLY A 108 -19.82 -2.31 -21.40
N ASP A 109 -19.91 -1.23 -20.63
CA ASP A 109 -18.72 -0.58 -20.09
C ASP A 109 -18.07 -1.45 -19.00
N ASP A 110 -16.74 -1.50 -19.01
CA ASP A 110 -15.90 -2.15 -18.02
C ASP A 110 -15.26 -1.09 -17.12
N TYR A 111 -15.45 -1.21 -15.82
CA TYR A 111 -14.88 -0.30 -14.83
C TYR A 111 -13.98 -1.07 -13.86
N VAL A 112 -12.73 -0.61 -13.72
CA VAL A 112 -11.69 -1.34 -12.98
C VAL A 112 -10.91 -0.38 -12.08
N CYS A 113 -10.66 -0.79 -10.84
CA CYS A 113 -9.64 -0.20 -10.00
C CYS A 113 -8.35 -1.02 -10.10
N ARG A 114 -7.28 -0.43 -10.64
CA ARG A 114 -5.96 -1.06 -10.73
C ARG A 114 -5.06 -0.55 -9.63
N VAL A 115 -4.48 -1.45 -8.85
CA VAL A 115 -3.65 -1.15 -7.67
C VAL A 115 -2.26 -1.73 -7.82
N THR A 116 -1.25 -0.89 -7.63
CA THR A 116 0.16 -1.30 -7.54
C THR A 116 0.64 -1.06 -6.12
N HIS A 117 1.15 -2.11 -5.48
CA HIS A 117 1.62 -2.08 -4.09
C HIS A 117 2.74 -3.10 -3.89
N ALA A 118 3.63 -2.85 -2.92
CA ALA A 118 4.81 -3.69 -2.66
C ALA A 118 4.46 -5.13 -2.24
N ALA A 119 3.25 -5.37 -1.74
CA ALA A 119 2.77 -6.71 -1.41
C ALA A 119 2.34 -7.53 -2.65
N PHE A 120 2.15 -6.87 -3.80
CA PHE A 120 1.79 -7.53 -5.05
C PHE A 120 3.03 -7.68 -5.95
N LYS A 121 3.20 -8.85 -6.57
CA LYS A 121 4.27 -9.08 -7.56
C LYS A 121 4.08 -8.24 -8.82
N GLU A 122 2.82 -7.94 -9.15
CA GLU A 122 2.40 -7.18 -10.32
C GLU A 122 1.12 -6.38 -9.98
N PRO A 123 0.79 -5.32 -10.74
CA PRO A 123 -0.45 -4.57 -10.52
C PRO A 123 -1.68 -5.47 -10.56
N GLN A 124 -2.55 -5.34 -9.56
CA GLN A 124 -3.79 -6.11 -9.45
C GLN A 124 -4.99 -5.28 -9.92
N SER A 125 -5.94 -5.93 -10.60
CA SER A 125 -7.13 -5.28 -11.16
C SER A 125 -8.39 -5.81 -10.49
N PHE A 126 -9.19 -4.89 -9.96
CA PHE A 126 -10.44 -5.17 -9.25
C PHE A 126 -11.57 -4.57 -10.06
N ARG A 127 -12.41 -5.42 -10.65
CA ARG A 127 -13.52 -5.02 -11.51
C ARG A 127 -14.73 -4.62 -10.64
N TRP A 128 -15.42 -3.56 -11.05
CA TRP A 128 -16.75 -3.26 -10.52
C TRP A 128 -17.77 -4.23 -11.10
N ASP A 129 -18.52 -4.90 -10.22
CA ASP A 129 -19.64 -5.75 -10.61
C ASP A 129 -20.96 -5.00 -10.29
N PRO A 130 -21.71 -4.56 -11.31
CA PRO A 130 -22.92 -3.79 -11.11
C PRO A 130 -24.14 -4.69 -10.83
N ASP A 131 -24.78 -4.48 -9.68
CA ASP A 131 -26.11 -5.02 -9.39
C ASP A 131 -27.19 -4.11 -10.01
N PHE A 132 -27.38 -4.22 -11.33
CA PHE A 132 -28.46 -3.54 -12.06
C PHE A 132 -29.86 -4.06 -11.71
#